data_AF-A0A1D6GLD6-F1
#
_entry.id   AF-A0A1D6GLD6-F1
#
_cell.length_a   1.000
_cell.length_b   1.000
_cell.length_c   1.000
_cell.angle_alpha   90.00
_cell.angle_beta   90.00
_cell.angle_gamma   90.00
#
_symmetry.space_group_name_H-M   'P 1'
#
loop_
_entity.id
_entity.type
_entity.pdbx_description
1 polymer ?
#
loop_
_entity_poly.entity_id
_entity_poly.type
_entity_poly.pdbx_seq_one_letter_code
_entity_poly.pdbx_strand_id
1 'polypeptide(L)'
;MSSASNTAPHSVVADPTTLARKIADIRAAGPTKLQVIADFDGTLTRYWYDGARGQSSHGLLRQGNEEYDAKREALYQHYHPIEICPDIPLSEKAKLMEEWWEKTHGLLIEGGLTYEAITKSVSDAAIAFREGVVELFEYLEVLSKPSLANTIFRNFFGTCLDTLLCSVWIKISNNFTMSL
;
A
#
# COMPACT_ATOMS: atom_id res chain seq x y z
N MET A 1 17.12 -26.11 26.08
CA MET A 1 17.11 -24.62 26.08
C MET A 1 15.83 -24.20 25.37
N SER A 2 14.96 -23.48 26.10
CA SER A 2 13.60 -23.13 25.69
C SER A 2 13.61 -22.18 24.49
N SER A 3 13.02 -22.57 23.36
CA SER A 3 12.76 -21.67 22.24
C SER A 3 11.56 -20.78 22.62
N ALA A 4 11.85 -19.63 23.22
CA ALA A 4 10.83 -18.62 23.48
C ALA A 4 10.10 -18.29 22.17
N SER A 5 8.80 -18.57 22.14
CA SER A 5 7.88 -18.08 21.13
C SER A 5 7.94 -16.56 21.14
N ASN A 6 8.66 -15.98 20.19
CA ASN A 6 8.79 -14.53 20.03
C ASN A 6 7.53 -13.96 19.34
N THR A 7 6.35 -14.29 19.86
CA THR A 7 5.09 -13.77 19.36
C THR A 7 4.90 -12.39 19.98
N ALA A 8 5.10 -11.35 19.17
CA ALA A 8 4.75 -9.99 19.53
C ALA A 8 3.29 -9.95 20.06
N PRO A 9 2.97 -9.05 21.01
CA PRO A 9 1.68 -9.03 21.72
C PRO A 9 0.42 -8.85 20.84
N HIS A 10 0.59 -8.66 19.53
CA HIS A 10 -0.48 -8.49 18.55
C HIS A 10 -0.41 -9.47 17.35
N SER A 11 0.39 -10.53 17.45
CA SER A 11 0.47 -11.54 16.38
C SER A 11 -0.50 -12.69 16.63
N VAL A 12 -1.36 -12.99 15.65
CA VAL A 12 -2.18 -14.22 15.62
C VAL A 12 -1.62 -15.15 14.56
N VAL A 13 -1.23 -16.35 14.96
CA VAL A 13 -0.65 -17.37 14.06
C VAL A 13 -1.51 -18.62 14.12
N ALA A 14 -2.20 -18.93 13.01
CA ALA A 14 -3.09 -20.09 12.94
C ALA A 14 -2.34 -21.43 13.01
N ASP A 15 -1.17 -21.52 12.36
CA ASP A 15 -0.31 -22.71 12.39
C ASP A 15 1.17 -22.32 12.63
N PRO A 16 1.62 -22.35 13.90
CA PRO A 16 3.00 -22.03 14.25
C PRO A 16 4.04 -22.98 13.64
N THR A 17 3.68 -24.25 13.42
CA THR A 17 4.59 -25.27 12.89
C THR A 17 4.87 -25.00 11.41
N THR A 18 3.82 -24.73 10.63
CA THR A 18 3.98 -24.35 9.21
C THR A 18 4.72 -23.03 9.08
N LEU A 19 4.47 -22.05 9.96
CA LEU A 19 5.22 -20.79 9.97
C LEU A 19 6.72 -21.04 10.20
N ALA A 20 7.08 -21.82 11.22
CA ALA A 20 8.48 -22.11 11.54
C ALA A 20 9.19 -22.83 10.38
N ARG A 21 8.53 -23.77 9.71
CA ARG A 21 9.05 -24.45 8.51
C ARG A 21 9.30 -23.46 7.37
N LYS A 22 8.32 -22.61 7.04
CA LYS A 22 8.48 -21.59 5.99
C LYS A 22 9.65 -20.64 6.27
N ILE A 23 9.83 -20.22 7.52
CA ILE A 23 10.97 -19.38 7.94
C ILE A 23 12.30 -20.13 7.73
N ALA A 24 12.38 -21.41 8.10
CA ALA A 24 13.57 -22.22 7.89
C ALA A 24 13.91 -22.38 6.40
N ASP A 25 12.89 -22.63 5.56
CA ASP A 25 13.05 -22.77 4.11
C ASP A 25 13.56 -21.46 3.47
N ILE A 26 13.01 -20.30 3.86
CA ILE A 26 13.47 -18.99 3.39
C ILE A 26 14.93 -18.74 3.79
N ARG A 27 15.31 -19.05 5.03
CA ARG A 27 16.69 -18.91 5.52
C ARG A 27 17.65 -19.82 4.76
N ALA A 28 17.27 -21.07 4.50
CA ALA A 28 18.08 -22.03 3.76
C ALA A 28 18.25 -21.65 2.28
N ALA A 29 17.22 -21.06 1.66
CA ALA A 29 17.27 -20.61 0.27
C ALA A 29 18.23 -19.43 0.05
N GLY A 30 18.42 -18.60 1.09
CA GLY A 30 19.32 -17.44 1.05
C GLY A 30 18.71 -16.20 0.39
N PRO A 31 19.35 -15.03 0.56
CA PRO A 31 18.80 -13.74 0.14
C PRO A 31 18.64 -13.59 -1.38
N THR A 32 19.45 -14.29 -2.17
CA THR A 32 19.37 -14.25 -3.65
C THR A 32 18.09 -14.85 -4.22
N LYS A 33 17.37 -15.65 -3.42
CA LYS A 33 16.07 -16.23 -3.76
C LYS A 33 14.91 -15.56 -3.04
N LEU A 34 15.17 -14.49 -2.27
CA LEU A 34 14.15 -13.76 -1.56
C LEU A 34 13.50 -12.74 -2.50
N GLN A 35 12.18 -12.83 -2.61
CA GLN A 35 11.34 -11.81 -3.24
C GLN A 35 10.30 -11.35 -2.23
N VAL A 36 10.13 -10.04 -2.11
CA VAL A 36 9.07 -9.45 -1.30
C VAL A 36 7.99 -8.91 -2.21
N ILE A 37 6.77 -9.36 -1.97
CA ILE A 37 5.55 -8.84 -2.60
C ILE A 37 4.66 -8.32 -1.48
N ALA A 38 4.40 -7.03 -1.48
CA ALA A 38 3.59 -6.36 -0.48
C ALA A 38 2.57 -5.43 -1.14
N ASP A 39 1.40 -5.36 -0.51
CA ASP A 39 0.41 -4.30 -0.73
C ASP A 39 0.90 -2.99 -0.07
N PHE A 40 0.37 -1.85 -0.49
CA PHE A 40 0.77 -0.52 -0.04
C PHE A 40 -0.21 0.07 0.99
N ASP A 41 -1.46 0.30 0.60
CA ASP A 41 -2.45 1.01 1.40
C ASP A 41 -2.88 0.23 2.65
N GLY A 42 -2.60 0.80 3.83
CA GLY A 42 -2.88 0.13 5.09
C GLY A 42 -1.97 -1.06 5.36
N THR A 43 -1.01 -1.40 4.48
CA THR A 43 0.02 -2.44 4.68
C THR A 43 1.39 -1.81 4.94
N LEU A 44 1.91 -1.02 4.01
CA LEU A 44 3.13 -0.20 4.22
C LEU A 44 2.79 1.15 4.84
N THR A 45 1.64 1.71 4.48
CA THR A 45 1.09 2.89 5.14
C THR A 45 0.30 2.50 6.39
N ARG A 46 0.21 3.42 7.36
CA ARG A 46 -0.53 3.20 8.60
C ARG A 46 -2.03 3.18 8.33
N TYR A 47 -2.71 2.19 8.89
CA TYR A 47 -4.17 2.08 8.83
C TYR A 47 -4.86 3.17 9.68
N TRP A 48 -4.29 3.51 10.84
CA TRP A 48 -4.68 4.64 11.70
C TRP A 48 -3.45 5.50 12.02
N TYR A 49 -3.61 6.82 11.99
CA TYR A 49 -2.57 7.78 12.33
C TYR A 49 -3.20 9.02 12.98
N ASP A 50 -2.65 9.47 14.11
CA ASP A 50 -3.14 10.63 14.89
C ASP A 50 -4.66 10.64 15.16
N GLY A 51 -5.22 9.47 15.48
CA GLY A 51 -6.65 9.32 15.78
C GLY A 51 -7.57 9.34 14.55
N ALA A 52 -7.02 9.45 13.35
CA ALA A 52 -7.76 9.45 12.08
C ALA A 52 -7.37 8.25 11.20
N ARG A 53 -8.26 7.92 10.26
CA ARG A 53 -8.01 6.89 9.25
C ARG A 53 -6.87 7.36 8.33
N GLY A 54 -5.88 6.50 8.11
CA GLY A 54 -4.84 6.76 7.11
C GLY A 54 -5.44 6.99 5.73
N GLN A 55 -4.90 7.94 4.97
CA GLN A 55 -5.35 8.20 3.60
C GLN A 55 -4.89 7.04 2.70
N SER A 56 -5.80 6.56 1.84
CA SER A 56 -5.43 5.66 0.75
C SER A 56 -4.80 6.44 -0.40
N SER A 57 -4.03 5.75 -1.24
CA SER A 57 -3.49 6.25 -2.51
C SER A 57 -4.53 7.01 -3.33
N HIS A 58 -5.74 6.48 -3.44
CA HIS A 58 -6.84 7.11 -4.16
C HIS A 58 -7.35 8.39 -3.47
N GLY A 59 -7.35 8.42 -2.14
CA GLY A 59 -7.74 9.60 -1.36
C GLY A 59 -6.78 10.79 -1.52
N LEU A 60 -5.55 10.53 -1.98
CA LEU A 60 -4.55 11.58 -2.21
C LEU A 60 -4.85 12.38 -3.48
N LEU A 61 -5.45 11.77 -4.50
CA LEU A 61 -5.69 12.38 -5.81
C LEU A 61 -6.83 13.40 -5.75
N ARG A 62 -6.59 14.53 -5.10
CA ARG A 62 -7.53 15.66 -5.04
C ARG A 62 -7.22 16.62 -6.17
N GLN A 63 -8.23 16.90 -6.99
CA GLN A 63 -8.11 17.82 -8.12
C GLN A 63 -8.46 19.26 -7.74
N GLY A 64 -8.87 19.51 -6.47
CA GLY A 64 -9.22 20.85 -6.00
C GLY A 64 -10.51 21.40 -6.62
N ASN A 65 -11.36 20.52 -7.14
CA ASN A 65 -12.66 20.87 -7.68
C ASN A 65 -13.74 20.24 -6.78
N GLU A 66 -14.47 21.11 -6.08
CA GLU A 66 -15.47 20.72 -5.08
C GLU A 66 -16.58 19.81 -5.65
N GLU A 67 -16.96 19.97 -6.91
CA GLU A 67 -17.98 19.13 -7.54
C GLU A 67 -17.48 17.69 -7.71
N TYR A 68 -16.25 17.51 -8.19
CA TYR A 68 -15.66 16.19 -8.37
C TYR A 68 -15.29 15.54 -7.04
N ASP A 69 -14.79 16.32 -6.07
CA ASP A 69 -14.52 15.84 -4.73
C ASP A 69 -15.81 15.33 -4.05
N ALA A 70 -16.94 16.02 -4.24
CA ALA A 70 -18.24 15.57 -3.75
C ALA A 70 -18.74 14.29 -4.45
N LYS A 71 -18.60 14.17 -5.78
CA LYS A 71 -18.93 12.94 -6.53
C LYS A 71 -18.10 11.75 -6.06
N ARG A 72 -16.80 11.96 -5.81
CA ARG A 72 -15.91 10.92 -5.28
C ARG A 72 -16.32 10.48 -3.89
N GLU A 73 -16.63 11.43 -3.00
CA GLU A 73 -17.11 11.13 -1.65
C GLU A 73 -18.41 10.33 -1.69
N ALA A 74 -19.35 10.69 -2.56
CA ALA A 74 -20.61 9.96 -2.73
C ALA A 74 -20.38 8.50 -3.19
N LEU A 75 -19.44 8.28 -4.13
CA LEU A 75 -19.06 6.91 -4.53
C LEU A 75 -18.45 6.13 -3.36
N TYR A 76 -17.53 6.75 -2.61
CA TYR A 76 -16.91 6.11 -1.44
C TYR A 76 -17.95 5.71 -0.40
N GLN A 77 -18.86 6.61 -0.04
CA GLN A 77 -19.93 6.35 0.94
C GLN A 77 -20.88 5.23 0.50
N HIS A 78 -21.05 5.03 -0.80
CA HIS A 78 -21.86 3.94 -1.33
C HIS A 78 -21.13 2.59 -1.32
N TYR A 79 -19.90 2.53 -1.85
CA TYR A 79 -19.20 1.27 -2.09
C TYR A 79 -18.34 0.78 -0.93
N HIS A 80 -17.84 1.67 -0.07
CA HIS A 80 -17.01 1.26 1.06
C HIS A 80 -17.74 0.36 2.07
N PRO A 81 -19.02 0.62 2.44
CA PRO A 81 -19.77 -0.32 3.28
C PRO A 81 -19.94 -1.70 2.64
N ILE A 82 -20.04 -1.77 1.30
CA ILE A 82 -20.17 -3.03 0.53
C ILE A 82 -18.84 -3.80 0.56
N GLU A 83 -17.71 -3.10 0.38
CA GLU A 83 -16.36 -3.67 0.44
C GLU A 83 -16.13 -4.43 1.74
N ILE A 84 -16.46 -3.80 2.88
CA ILE A 84 -16.20 -4.35 4.21
C ILE A 84 -17.31 -5.30 4.70
N CYS A 85 -18.44 -5.41 3.99
CA CYS A 85 -19.57 -6.24 4.41
C CYS A 85 -19.18 -7.73 4.38
N PRO A 86 -19.23 -8.46 5.51
CA PRO A 86 -18.85 -9.87 5.55
C PRO A 86 -19.89 -10.79 4.92
N ASP A 87 -21.15 -10.32 4.78
CA ASP A 87 -22.28 -11.14 4.35
C ASP A 87 -22.39 -11.26 2.83
N ILE A 88 -21.71 -10.40 2.08
CA ILE A 88 -21.74 -10.40 0.61
C ILE A 88 -20.75 -11.45 0.08
N PRO A 89 -21.21 -12.41 -0.76
CA PRO A 89 -20.33 -13.40 -1.38
C PRO A 89 -19.19 -12.75 -2.17
N LEU A 90 -18.00 -13.34 -2.10
CA LEU A 90 -16.80 -12.78 -2.74
C LEU A 90 -16.98 -12.55 -4.26
N SER A 91 -17.70 -13.44 -4.95
CA SER A 91 -17.96 -13.34 -6.39
C SER A 91 -18.87 -12.17 -6.76
N GLU A 92 -19.81 -11.82 -5.90
CA GLU A 92 -20.71 -10.68 -6.07
C GLU A 92 -19.99 -9.38 -5.69
N LYS A 93 -19.27 -9.40 -4.56
CA LYS A 93 -18.43 -8.30 -4.12
C LYS A 93 -17.39 -7.93 -5.19
N ALA A 94 -16.76 -8.90 -5.83
CA ALA A 94 -15.79 -8.65 -6.90
C ALA A 94 -16.37 -7.79 -8.03
N LYS A 95 -17.59 -8.10 -8.50
CA LYS A 95 -18.27 -7.32 -9.55
C LYS A 95 -18.60 -5.90 -9.10
N LEU A 96 -19.03 -5.73 -7.85
CA LEU A 96 -19.32 -4.41 -7.27
C LEU A 96 -18.04 -3.58 -7.10
N MET A 97 -16.92 -4.23 -6.76
CA MET A 97 -15.62 -3.56 -6.71
C MET A 97 -15.16 -3.17 -8.12
N GLU A 98 -15.30 -4.03 -9.12
CA GLU A 98 -15.01 -3.68 -10.53
C GLU A 98 -15.81 -2.46 -10.99
N GLU A 99 -17.12 -2.42 -10.70
CA GLU A 99 -17.97 -1.27 -11.01
C GLU A 99 -17.52 -0.01 -10.28
N TRP A 100 -17.17 -0.14 -8.99
CA TRP A 100 -16.64 0.98 -8.21
C TRP A 100 -15.36 1.54 -8.83
N TRP A 101 -14.43 0.65 -9.19
CA TRP A 101 -13.17 0.99 -9.85
C TRP A 101 -13.40 1.70 -11.19
N GLU A 102 -14.31 1.19 -12.02
CA GLU A 102 -14.65 1.79 -13.31
C GLU A 102 -15.20 3.22 -13.14
N LYS A 103 -16.18 3.41 -12.25
CA LYS A 103 -16.77 4.73 -11.97
C LYS A 103 -15.75 5.71 -11.41
N THR A 104 -14.91 5.22 -10.51
CA THR A 104 -13.88 6.03 -9.86
C THR A 104 -12.83 6.50 -10.86
N HIS A 105 -12.36 5.62 -11.74
CA HIS A 105 -11.48 6.01 -12.85
C HIS A 105 -12.14 6.96 -13.84
N GLY A 106 -13.42 6.75 -14.14
CA GLY A 106 -14.21 7.67 -14.97
C GLY A 106 -14.20 9.10 -14.41
N LEU A 107 -14.40 9.26 -13.09
CA LEU A 107 -14.35 10.57 -12.43
C LEU A 107 -12.96 11.22 -12.50
N LEU A 108 -11.88 10.45 -12.35
CA LEU A 108 -10.52 11.00 -12.46
C LEU A 108 -10.27 11.58 -13.87
N ILE A 109 -10.74 10.89 -14.90
CA ILE A 109 -10.64 11.33 -16.30
C ILE A 109 -11.51 12.56 -16.54
N GLU A 110 -12.77 12.54 -16.09
CA GLU A 110 -13.72 13.64 -16.26
C GLU A 110 -13.22 14.93 -15.58
N GLY A 111 -12.66 14.80 -14.37
CA GLY A 111 -12.09 15.92 -13.63
C GLY A 111 -10.71 16.38 -14.14
N GLY A 112 -10.20 15.79 -15.22
CA GLY A 112 -8.99 16.25 -15.90
C GLY A 112 -7.71 16.02 -15.10
N LEU A 113 -7.54 14.84 -14.48
CA LEU A 113 -6.33 14.52 -13.72
C LEU A 113 -5.08 14.70 -14.58
N THR A 114 -4.22 15.65 -14.22
CA THR A 114 -2.91 15.84 -14.87
C THR A 114 -1.80 15.21 -14.05
N TYR A 115 -0.66 14.95 -14.71
CA TYR A 115 0.54 14.44 -14.04
C TYR A 115 1.06 15.39 -12.95
N GLU A 116 0.97 16.69 -13.18
CA GLU A 116 1.35 17.72 -12.23
C GLU A 116 0.43 17.71 -11.00
N ALA A 117 -0.88 17.51 -11.21
CA ALA A 117 -1.84 17.38 -10.12
C ALA A 117 -1.56 16.14 -9.25
N ILE A 118 -1.17 15.02 -9.86
CA ILE A 118 -0.70 13.83 -9.14
C ILE A 118 0.53 14.18 -8.33
N THR A 119 1.59 14.71 -8.97
CA THR A 119 2.86 15.03 -8.31
C THR A 119 2.65 15.97 -7.11
N LYS A 120 1.83 17.01 -7.28
CA LYS A 120 1.46 17.94 -6.22
C LYS A 120 0.69 17.24 -5.10
N SER A 121 -0.31 16.43 -5.44
CA SER A 121 -1.09 15.65 -4.47
C SER A 121 -0.19 14.77 -3.59
N VAL A 122 0.81 14.10 -4.18
CA VAL A 122 1.74 13.25 -3.42
C VAL A 122 2.69 14.09 -2.55
N SER A 123 3.18 15.21 -3.08
CA SER A 123 4.03 16.14 -2.34
C SER A 123 3.31 16.73 -1.13
N ASP A 124 2.03 17.07 -1.27
CA ASP A 124 1.21 17.66 -0.20
C ASP A 124 0.64 16.60 0.76
N ALA A 125 0.56 15.35 0.32
CA ALA A 125 0.01 14.25 1.12
C ALA A 125 0.80 13.99 2.40
N ALA A 126 0.11 13.97 3.55
CA ALA A 126 0.64 13.44 4.80
C ALA A 126 0.51 11.91 4.82
N ILE A 127 1.42 11.21 4.13
CA ILE A 127 1.48 9.74 4.15
C ILE A 127 2.30 9.30 5.36
N ALA A 128 1.65 8.62 6.30
CA ALA A 128 2.32 8.03 7.45
C ALA A 128 2.68 6.56 7.16
N PHE A 129 3.97 6.24 7.10
CA PHE A 129 4.44 4.86 6.99
C PHE A 129 4.43 4.15 8.34
N ARG A 130 4.29 2.81 8.28
CA ARG A 130 4.51 1.98 9.47
C ARG A 130 5.98 2.04 9.89
N GLU A 131 6.22 1.86 11.18
CA GLU A 131 7.57 1.71 11.71
C GLU A 131 8.29 0.53 11.05
N GLY A 132 9.59 0.66 10.75
CA GLY A 132 10.38 -0.40 10.11
C GLY A 132 10.30 -0.44 8.58
N VAL A 133 9.42 0.35 7.95
CA VAL A 133 9.26 0.34 6.48
C VAL A 133 10.49 0.91 5.78
N VAL A 134 11.09 1.97 6.34
CA VAL A 134 12.29 2.63 5.82
C VAL A 134 13.46 1.64 5.83
N GLU A 135 13.67 0.98 6.96
CA GLU A 135 14.73 -0.01 7.19
C GLU A 135 14.52 -1.26 6.33
N LEU A 136 13.26 -1.67 6.11
CA LEU A 136 12.93 -2.75 5.19
C LEU A 136 13.40 -2.41 3.75
N PHE A 137 13.15 -1.18 3.29
CA PHE A 137 13.58 -0.75 1.97
C PHE A 137 15.10 -0.71 1.83
N GLU A 138 15.80 -0.13 2.80
CA GLU A 138 17.27 -0.11 2.83
C GLU A 138 17.85 -1.53 2.79
N TYR A 139 17.28 -2.43 3.59
CA TYR A 139 17.70 -3.83 3.63
C TYR A 139 17.52 -4.51 2.27
N LEU A 140 16.36 -4.32 1.63
CA LEU A 140 16.08 -4.89 0.31
C LEU A 140 16.98 -4.29 -0.77
N GLU A 141 17.32 -3.00 -0.69
CA GLU A 141 18.24 -2.36 -1.63
C GLU A 141 19.65 -2.96 -1.53
N VAL A 142 20.17 -3.12 -0.31
CA VAL A 142 21.48 -3.75 -0.07
C VAL A 142 21.53 -5.18 -0.63
N LEU A 143 20.44 -5.93 -0.51
CA LEU A 143 20.34 -7.30 -1.04
C LEU A 143 20.23 -7.36 -2.58
N SER A 144 19.91 -6.23 -3.26
CA SER A 144 19.51 -6.21 -4.68
C SER A 144 20.63 -5.95 -5.71
N LYS A 145 21.89 -5.71 -5.30
CA LYS A 145 23.00 -5.49 -6.25
C LYS A 145 23.75 -6.79 -6.61
N PRO A 146 24.01 -7.10 -7.91
CA PRO A 146 23.28 -6.78 -9.14
C PRO A 146 22.89 -8.08 -9.88
N SER A 147 21.62 -8.51 -9.80
CA SER A 147 21.07 -9.44 -10.81
C SER A 147 19.55 -9.57 -10.86
N LEU A 148 18.78 -9.11 -9.87
CA LEU A 148 17.32 -9.11 -9.99
C LEU A 148 16.68 -7.91 -9.30
N ALA A 149 15.81 -7.21 -10.01
CA ALA A 149 14.83 -6.28 -9.47
C ALA A 149 13.89 -7.04 -8.52
N ASN A 150 14.26 -7.14 -7.24
CA ASN A 150 13.64 -8.06 -6.28
C ASN A 150 12.48 -7.46 -5.46
N THR A 151 11.96 -6.31 -5.87
CA THR A 151 10.85 -5.69 -5.14
C THR A 151 9.75 -5.32 -6.10
N ILE A 152 8.66 -6.09 -6.06
CA ILE A 152 7.42 -5.77 -6.75
C ILE A 152 6.42 -5.36 -5.67
N PHE A 153 6.23 -4.05 -5.49
CA PHE A 153 5.06 -3.54 -4.79
C PHE A 153 3.89 -3.64 -5.75
N ARG A 154 2.89 -4.43 -5.38
CA ARG A 154 1.67 -4.58 -6.19
C ARG A 154 0.54 -3.86 -5.47
N ASN A 155 0.21 -2.67 -5.94
CA ASN A 155 -1.20 -2.24 -5.95
C ASN A 155 -1.66 -2.20 -7.41
N PHE A 156 -2.94 -2.42 -7.64
CA PHE A 156 -3.59 -2.67 -8.94
C PHE A 156 -3.63 -1.46 -9.91
N PHE A 157 -2.62 -0.60 -9.92
CA PHE A 157 -2.55 0.62 -10.72
C PHE A 157 -1.28 0.64 -11.58
N GLY A 158 -1.28 -0.04 -12.73
CA GLY A 158 -0.06 -0.21 -13.55
C GLY A 158 0.55 1.05 -14.19
N THR A 159 0.13 2.28 -13.84
CA THR A 159 0.71 3.54 -14.36
C THR A 159 0.64 4.72 -13.37
N CYS A 160 -0.52 4.97 -12.75
CA CYS A 160 -0.62 6.02 -11.71
C CYS A 160 0.09 5.62 -10.41
N LEU A 161 0.14 4.31 -10.08
CA LEU A 161 0.89 3.84 -8.93
C LEU A 161 2.39 3.84 -9.20
N ASP A 162 2.86 3.63 -10.43
CA ASP A 162 4.30 3.77 -10.70
C ASP A 162 4.75 5.22 -10.45
N THR A 163 3.91 6.20 -10.81
CA THR A 163 4.16 7.62 -10.51
C THR A 163 3.98 7.92 -9.02
N LEU A 164 2.94 7.37 -8.37
CA LEU A 164 2.70 7.54 -6.94
C LEU A 164 3.81 6.88 -6.13
N LEU A 165 4.18 5.64 -6.40
CA LEU A 165 5.30 4.90 -5.81
C LEU A 165 6.63 5.54 -6.16
N CYS A 166 6.86 6.05 -7.37
CA CYS A 166 8.07 6.83 -7.65
C CYS A 166 8.08 8.11 -6.81
N SER A 167 6.96 8.82 -6.70
CA SER A 167 6.87 10.08 -5.95
C SER A 167 6.90 9.86 -4.44
N VAL A 168 6.32 8.76 -3.96
CA VAL A 168 6.37 8.23 -2.58
C VAL A 168 7.78 7.77 -2.29
N TRP A 169 8.43 7.01 -3.18
CA TRP A 169 9.83 6.62 -3.07
C TRP A 169 10.71 7.85 -3.03
N ILE A 170 10.54 8.83 -3.93
CA ILE A 170 11.25 10.11 -3.90
C ILE A 170 10.99 10.84 -2.57
N LYS A 171 9.78 10.80 -2.02
CA LYS A 171 9.46 11.42 -0.73
C LYS A 171 10.08 10.67 0.45
N ILE A 172 10.13 9.34 0.41
CA ILE A 172 10.89 8.52 1.36
C ILE A 172 12.38 8.88 1.21
N SER A 173 12.97 8.80 0.00
CA SER A 173 14.33 9.22 -0.41
C SER A 173 14.70 10.64 0.06
N ASN A 174 13.79 11.60 -0.05
CA ASN A 174 14.03 12.99 0.36
C ASN A 174 13.96 13.16 1.89
N ASN A 175 13.13 12.37 2.58
CA ASN A 175 13.20 12.28 4.04
C ASN A 175 14.52 11.63 4.50
N PHE A 176 15.12 10.72 3.70
CA PHE A 176 16.46 10.21 3.99
C PHE A 176 17.55 11.29 3.91
N THR A 177 17.50 12.21 2.93
CA THR A 177 18.52 13.28 2.80
C THR A 177 18.42 14.37 3.86
N MET A 178 17.28 14.54 4.54
CA MET A 178 17.15 15.47 5.67
C MET A 178 17.58 14.87 7.02
N SER A 179 17.93 13.58 7.07
CA SER A 179 18.29 12.83 8.29
C SER A 179 19.80 12.59 8.45
N LEU A 180 20.61 13.10 7.52
CA LEU A 180 22.09 13.12 7.53
C LEU A 180 22.59 14.57 7.58
#